data_AF-A0A9W4N7Y5-F1
#
_entry.id   AF-A0A9W4N7Y5-F1
#
_cell.length_a   1.000
_cell.length_b   1.000
_cell.length_c   1.000
_cell.angle_alpha   90.00
_cell.angle_beta   90.00
_cell.angle_gamma   90.00
#
_symmetry.space_group_name_H-M   'P 1'
#
loop_
_entity.id
_entity.type
_entity.pdbx_description
1 polymer ?
#
loop_
_entity_poly.entity_id
_entity_poly.type
_entity_poly.pdbx_seq_one_letter_code
_entity_poly.pdbx_strand_id
1 'polypeptide(L)'
;MYLALVPKLYRDLSFCAVSEWALNVLDIDSFFLCHGSSRASSYLQHTKNLQIEAPIHLARFNRCAYYSIFRTVGLSQSLSTLGPSKTVTAHEQFLEDITDQLQLIFVHLKANKLVSFRWRLGTCIPIGVLNQGGYLSRHQKSLKRLSLVTDGTCPQTSNHLDGLSELSCLKELEWEGIQHPAEVHLLQQCIRQNLSHLTCLSISFVPSSNARNLCWDILGLQWPSPSLWGETKTLSPLSTLLLSKVTLLSNLSPSDSLIFENLRVLKLRDCPNQLQLLGNLSWCQIPMRLAHFESCFDFQLDDSVGDYDFSAFVDFLLSFHGLQRLHLMLSNLPSTESRIQDVIRHH
;
A
#
# COMPACT_ATOMS: atom_id res chain seq x y z
N MET A 1 7.51 -35.67 -17.93
CA MET A 1 6.73 -34.45 -18.26
C MET A 1 6.19 -33.74 -17.02
N TYR A 2 5.57 -34.45 -16.06
CA TYR A 2 4.99 -33.88 -14.82
C TYR A 2 6.00 -33.11 -13.94
N LEU A 3 7.22 -33.62 -13.76
CA LEU A 3 8.26 -32.97 -12.93
C LEU A 3 8.70 -31.58 -13.43
N ALA A 4 8.59 -31.31 -14.73
CA ALA A 4 8.96 -30.01 -15.30
C ALA A 4 7.88 -28.94 -15.09
N LEU A 5 6.64 -29.35 -14.79
CA LEU A 5 5.50 -28.45 -14.61
C LEU A 5 5.34 -27.99 -13.16
N VAL A 6 5.72 -28.83 -12.18
CA VAL A 6 5.62 -28.53 -10.75
C VAL A 6 6.21 -27.15 -10.40
N PRO A 7 7.44 -26.78 -10.82
CA PRO A 7 7.99 -25.47 -10.48
C PRO A 7 7.24 -24.29 -11.10
N LYS A 8 6.49 -24.53 -12.18
CA LYS A 8 5.67 -23.48 -12.82
C LYS A 8 4.31 -23.36 -12.13
N LEU A 9 3.71 -24.47 -11.73
CA LEU A 9 2.41 -24.51 -11.06
C LEU A 9 2.45 -23.87 -9.67
N TYR A 10 3.49 -24.16 -8.90
CA TYR A 10 3.65 -23.65 -7.53
C TYR A 10 4.55 -22.41 -7.44
N ARG A 11 4.73 -21.71 -8.55
CA ARG A 11 5.48 -20.44 -8.58
C ARG A 11 4.70 -19.31 -7.88
N ASP A 12 3.39 -19.34 -8.03
CA ASP A 12 2.44 -18.33 -7.55
C ASP A 12 1.48 -19.04 -6.61
N LEU A 13 1.52 -18.69 -5.33
CA LEU A 13 0.67 -19.27 -4.30
C LEU A 13 -0.13 -18.17 -3.60
N SER A 14 -1.42 -18.43 -3.46
CA SER A 14 -2.31 -17.62 -2.64
C SER A 14 -2.91 -18.51 -1.56
N PHE A 15 -2.94 -18.00 -0.33
CA PHE A 15 -3.67 -18.59 0.77
C PHE A 15 -4.74 -17.60 1.21
N CYS A 16 -5.97 -18.09 1.28
CA CYS A 16 -7.15 -17.28 1.46
C CYS A 16 -7.75 -17.55 2.84
N ALA A 17 -8.17 -16.48 3.52
CA ALA A 17 -9.08 -16.62 4.64
C ALA A 17 -10.41 -17.21 4.15
N VAL A 18 -11.00 -18.11 4.96
CA VAL A 18 -12.27 -18.77 4.62
C VAL A 18 -13.41 -17.77 4.43
N SER A 19 -13.37 -16.63 5.13
CA SER A 19 -14.32 -15.52 4.94
C SER A 19 -13.80 -14.21 5.55
N GLU A 20 -14.51 -13.10 5.28
CA GLU A 20 -14.22 -11.78 5.89
C GLU A 20 -14.35 -11.77 7.42
N TRP A 21 -15.03 -12.78 7.99
CA TRP A 21 -15.32 -12.89 9.42
C TRP A 21 -14.41 -13.89 10.14
N ALA A 22 -13.62 -14.65 9.38
CA ALA A 22 -12.72 -15.69 9.89
C ALA A 22 -11.31 -15.49 9.29
N LEU A 23 -10.75 -14.30 9.50
CA LEU A 23 -9.47 -13.87 8.91
C LEU A 23 -8.25 -14.62 9.45
N ASN A 24 -8.38 -15.24 10.63
CA ASN A 24 -7.37 -16.10 11.23
C ASN A 24 -7.51 -17.58 10.83
N VAL A 25 -8.37 -17.93 9.89
CA VAL A 25 -8.50 -19.30 9.37
C VAL A 25 -8.15 -19.27 7.89
N LEU A 26 -6.90 -19.61 7.58
CA LEU A 26 -6.38 -19.66 6.22
C LEU A 26 -6.50 -21.10 5.70
N ASP A 27 -6.65 -21.26 4.38
CA ASP A 27 -6.73 -22.55 3.71
C ASP A 27 -5.37 -23.31 3.61
N ILE A 28 -4.41 -22.96 4.47
CA ILE A 28 -3.07 -23.55 4.51
C ILE A 28 -3.14 -25.03 4.86
N ASP A 29 -3.93 -25.41 5.86
CA ASP A 29 -4.11 -26.82 6.23
C ASP A 29 -4.71 -27.63 5.08
N SER A 30 -5.65 -27.05 4.34
CA SER A 30 -6.24 -27.68 3.16
C SER A 30 -5.19 -27.96 2.08
N PHE A 31 -4.21 -27.06 1.90
CA PHE A 31 -3.09 -27.29 0.99
C PHE A 31 -2.22 -28.48 1.42
N PHE A 32 -1.89 -28.60 2.71
CA PHE A 32 -1.10 -29.71 3.22
C PHE A 32 -1.87 -31.04 3.20
N LEU A 33 -3.18 -31.02 3.48
CA LEU A 33 -4.04 -32.19 3.39
C LEU A 33 -4.17 -32.71 1.95
N CYS A 34 -4.36 -31.82 0.97
CA CYS A 34 -4.52 -32.21 -0.44
C CYS A 34 -3.24 -32.81 -1.05
N HIS A 35 -2.06 -32.34 -0.65
CA HIS A 35 -0.79 -32.77 -1.26
C HIS A 35 -0.02 -33.79 -0.41
N GLY A 36 -0.31 -33.87 0.89
CA GLY A 36 0.50 -34.54 1.90
C GLY A 36 1.76 -33.74 2.25
N SER A 37 2.20 -33.81 3.51
CA SER A 37 3.25 -32.94 4.05
C SER A 37 4.55 -32.95 3.23
N SER A 38 5.05 -34.13 2.84
CA SER A 38 6.29 -34.26 2.08
C SER A 38 6.23 -33.56 0.71
N ARG A 39 5.12 -33.68 -0.02
CA ARG A 39 4.99 -33.05 -1.35
C ARG A 39 4.75 -31.57 -1.23
N ALA A 40 3.88 -31.15 -0.30
CA ALA A 40 3.63 -29.74 -0.01
C ALA A 40 4.95 -29.01 0.27
N SER A 41 5.81 -29.57 1.13
CA SER A 41 7.15 -29.02 1.40
C SER A 41 8.00 -28.89 0.14
N SER A 42 7.98 -29.90 -0.76
CA SER A 42 8.73 -29.84 -2.02
C SER A 42 8.20 -28.76 -2.99
N TYR A 43 6.89 -28.54 -2.99
CA TYR A 43 6.23 -27.56 -3.87
C TYR A 43 6.50 -26.13 -3.41
N LEU A 44 6.47 -25.87 -2.10
CA LEU A 44 6.73 -24.56 -1.50
C LEU A 44 8.14 -24.03 -1.81
N GLN A 45 9.10 -24.90 -2.13
CA GLN A 45 10.45 -24.47 -2.53
C GLN A 45 10.49 -23.74 -3.88
N HIS A 46 9.46 -23.89 -4.71
CA HIS A 46 9.35 -23.26 -6.01
C HIS A 46 8.64 -21.90 -5.98
N THR A 47 8.03 -21.55 -4.86
CA THR A 47 7.26 -20.32 -4.68
C THR A 47 8.14 -19.09 -4.87
N LYS A 48 7.68 -18.21 -5.77
CA LYS A 48 8.27 -16.89 -6.02
C LYS A 48 7.32 -15.76 -5.68
N ASN A 49 6.02 -16.01 -5.71
CA ASN A 49 5.02 -15.01 -5.35
C ASN A 49 4.10 -15.65 -4.32
N LEU A 50 4.06 -15.05 -3.13
CA LEU A 50 3.22 -15.49 -2.03
C LEU A 50 2.21 -14.40 -1.71
N GLN A 51 0.95 -14.79 -1.62
CA GLN A 51 -0.16 -13.91 -1.29
C GLN A 51 -0.94 -14.53 -0.13
N ILE A 52 -1.21 -13.71 0.88
CA ILE A 52 -2.12 -14.02 1.98
C ILE A 52 -3.26 -13.02 1.86
N GLU A 53 -4.47 -13.50 1.57
CA GLU A 53 -5.58 -12.62 1.21
C GLU A 53 -6.89 -13.03 1.86
N ALA A 54 -7.80 -12.07 1.91
CA ALA A 54 -9.18 -12.29 2.28
C ALA A 54 -10.07 -11.50 1.32
N PRO A 55 -11.34 -11.90 1.16
CA PRO A 55 -12.31 -11.03 0.54
C PRO A 55 -12.39 -9.69 1.30
N ILE A 56 -12.54 -8.59 0.55
CA ILE A 56 -12.70 -7.22 1.07
C ILE A 56 -13.89 -6.58 0.35
N HIS A 57 -15.08 -6.89 0.83
CA HIS A 57 -16.37 -6.47 0.31
C HIS A 57 -17.04 -5.46 1.24
N LEU A 58 -16.99 -5.67 2.57
CA LEU A 58 -17.82 -4.91 3.51
C LEU A 58 -17.03 -4.08 4.53
N ALA A 59 -15.99 -4.65 5.16
CA ALA A 59 -15.24 -3.98 6.22
C ALA A 59 -13.76 -3.84 5.85
N ARG A 60 -13.24 -2.61 5.84
CA ARG A 60 -11.79 -2.29 5.73
C ARG A 60 -11.19 -1.79 7.05
N PHE A 61 -11.99 -1.71 8.10
CA PHE A 61 -11.62 -1.20 9.41
C PHE A 61 -11.98 -2.23 10.49
N ASN A 62 -11.26 -2.22 11.60
CA ASN A 62 -11.46 -3.12 12.75
C ASN A 62 -11.44 -4.62 12.39
N ARG A 63 -10.66 -5.01 11.39
CA ARG A 63 -10.51 -6.40 10.93
C ARG A 63 -9.67 -7.23 11.89
N CYS A 64 -8.83 -6.58 12.70
CA CYS A 64 -8.09 -7.25 13.78
C CYS A 64 -8.97 -7.39 15.02
N ALA A 65 -9.77 -8.45 15.08
CA ALA A 65 -10.46 -8.96 16.28
C ALA A 65 -10.93 -7.94 17.35
N TYR A 66 -11.44 -6.77 16.95
CA TYR A 66 -12.29 -5.93 17.81
C TYR A 66 -13.74 -6.43 17.76
N TYR A 67 -14.06 -7.20 16.71
CA TYR A 67 -15.37 -7.76 16.41
C TYR A 67 -15.24 -9.20 15.86
N SER A 68 -14.54 -10.09 16.56
CA SER A 68 -14.86 -11.52 16.44
C SER A 68 -16.23 -11.76 17.07
N ILE A 69 -17.29 -11.33 16.38
CA ILE A 69 -18.69 -11.57 16.75
C ILE A 69 -18.99 -13.09 16.79
N PHE A 70 -18.14 -13.94 16.21
CA PHE A 70 -18.44 -15.36 16.10
C PHE A 70 -17.23 -16.29 16.32
N ARG A 71 -16.80 -16.43 17.57
CA ARG A 71 -16.40 -17.73 18.13
C ARG A 71 -17.11 -17.89 19.47
N THR A 72 -18.40 -18.23 19.47
CA THR A 72 -18.76 -19.63 19.71
C THR A 72 -20.17 -19.93 19.22
N VAL A 73 -20.23 -20.94 18.36
CA VAL A 73 -21.40 -21.82 18.21
C VAL A 73 -21.83 -22.27 19.63
N GLY A 74 -23.00 -21.82 20.10
CA GLY A 74 -23.74 -22.54 21.14
C GLY A 74 -23.82 -21.95 22.57
N LEU A 75 -23.42 -20.71 22.86
CA LEU A 75 -23.71 -20.10 24.17
C LEU A 75 -24.48 -18.79 24.04
N SER A 76 -25.78 -18.87 24.32
CA SER A 76 -26.61 -17.75 24.72
C SER A 76 -25.99 -17.11 25.97
N GLN A 77 -25.46 -15.89 25.87
CA GLN A 77 -25.56 -14.85 26.91
C GLN A 77 -24.94 -13.52 26.45
N SER A 78 -25.77 -12.46 26.55
CA SER A 78 -25.53 -11.01 26.49
C SER A 78 -24.25 -10.46 25.85
N LEU A 79 -24.46 -9.58 24.85
CA LEU A 79 -23.49 -8.60 24.35
C LEU A 79 -22.83 -7.86 25.52
N SER A 80 -21.65 -8.31 25.91
CA SER A 80 -20.76 -7.60 26.81
C SER A 80 -19.56 -7.18 25.98
N THR A 81 -19.49 -5.89 25.68
CA THR A 81 -18.28 -5.25 25.16
C THR A 81 -17.09 -5.73 26.00
N LEU A 82 -16.16 -6.43 25.36
CA LEU A 82 -14.93 -6.93 25.99
C LEU A 82 -14.22 -5.73 26.65
N GLY A 83 -13.83 -5.87 27.92
CA GLY A 83 -12.98 -4.86 28.57
C GLY A 83 -11.61 -4.74 27.89
N PRO A 84 -10.91 -3.61 28.06
CA PRO A 84 -9.67 -3.29 27.32
C PRO A 84 -8.54 -4.32 27.47
N SER A 85 -8.44 -5.04 28.60
CA SER A 85 -7.46 -6.11 28.77
C SER A 85 -7.80 -7.35 27.93
N LYS A 86 -9.09 -7.70 27.83
CA LYS A 86 -9.54 -8.86 27.04
C LYS A 86 -9.43 -8.61 25.54
N THR A 87 -9.53 -7.35 25.09
CA THR A 87 -9.35 -6.99 23.68
C THR A 87 -7.91 -7.14 23.21
N VAL A 88 -6.93 -6.82 24.06
CA VAL A 88 -5.51 -7.01 23.75
C VAL A 88 -5.21 -8.50 23.61
N THR A 89 -5.61 -9.32 24.58
CA THR A 89 -5.40 -10.77 24.52
C THR A 89 -6.10 -11.44 23.34
N ALA A 90 -7.32 -11.00 22.98
CA ALA A 90 -8.03 -11.52 21.82
C ALA A 90 -7.32 -11.15 20.50
N HIS A 91 -6.78 -9.94 20.41
CA HIS A 91 -5.97 -9.50 19.28
C HIS A 91 -4.67 -10.30 19.15
N GLU A 92 -3.96 -10.50 20.26
CA GLU A 92 -2.74 -11.32 20.31
C GLU A 92 -3.02 -12.74 19.86
N GLN A 93 -4.03 -13.40 20.43
CA GLN A 93 -4.42 -14.76 20.03
C GLN A 93 -4.80 -14.84 18.55
N PHE A 94 -5.50 -13.82 18.04
CA PHE A 94 -5.85 -13.75 16.61
C PHE A 94 -4.61 -13.71 15.71
N LEU A 95 -3.59 -12.93 16.08
CA LEU A 95 -2.34 -12.86 15.32
C LEU A 95 -1.46 -14.10 15.53
N GLU A 96 -1.49 -14.72 16.70
CA GLU A 96 -0.83 -16.00 16.97
C GLU A 96 -1.42 -17.12 16.11
N ASP A 97 -2.74 -17.23 16.03
CA ASP A 97 -3.42 -18.20 15.15
C ASP A 97 -2.95 -18.07 13.70
N ILE A 98 -2.79 -16.83 13.20
CA ILE A 98 -2.26 -16.58 11.84
C ILE A 98 -0.77 -16.95 11.77
N THR A 99 0.01 -16.57 12.78
CA THR A 99 1.46 -16.84 12.82
C THR A 99 1.73 -18.34 12.74
N ASP A 100 1.03 -19.15 13.52
CA ASP A 100 1.19 -20.60 13.55
C ASP A 100 0.97 -21.22 12.17
N GLN A 101 -0.06 -20.77 11.46
CA GLN A 101 -0.34 -21.22 10.09
C GLN A 101 0.74 -20.74 9.10
N LEU A 102 1.21 -19.50 9.20
CA LEU A 102 2.28 -18.98 8.35
C LEU A 102 3.60 -19.72 8.55
N GLN A 103 3.92 -20.16 9.77
CA GLN A 103 5.13 -20.95 10.05
C GLN A 103 5.15 -22.25 9.26
N LEU A 104 4.00 -22.90 9.05
CA LEU A 104 3.90 -24.10 8.21
C LEU A 104 4.40 -23.85 6.78
N ILE A 105 4.22 -22.63 6.27
CA ILE A 105 4.72 -22.23 4.95
C ILE A 105 6.18 -21.81 5.01
N PHE A 106 6.51 -20.91 5.94
CA PHE A 106 7.82 -20.24 6.02
C PHE A 106 9.00 -21.20 6.22
N VAL A 107 8.78 -22.30 6.94
CA VAL A 107 9.78 -23.36 7.14
C VAL A 107 10.19 -24.04 5.82
N HIS A 108 9.30 -24.05 4.82
CA HIS A 108 9.51 -24.78 3.56
C HIS A 108 9.84 -23.89 2.37
N LEU A 109 9.57 -22.59 2.47
CA LEU A 109 9.96 -21.63 1.47
C LEU A 109 11.48 -21.57 1.34
N LYS A 110 11.97 -21.58 0.10
CA LYS A 110 13.39 -21.44 -0.15
C LYS A 110 13.85 -20.01 0.14
N ALA A 111 14.91 -19.87 0.93
CA ALA A 111 15.49 -18.57 1.25
C ALA A 111 15.90 -17.81 -0.03
N ASN A 112 15.67 -16.50 -0.05
CA ASN A 112 15.94 -15.57 -1.15
C ASN A 112 15.42 -16.05 -2.52
N LYS A 113 14.25 -16.71 -2.53
CA LYS A 113 13.54 -17.06 -3.77
C LYS A 113 12.24 -16.29 -3.95
N LEU A 114 11.70 -15.73 -2.88
CA LEU A 114 10.52 -14.91 -2.96
C LEU A 114 10.86 -13.61 -3.70
N VAL A 115 10.09 -13.34 -4.75
CA VAL A 115 10.15 -12.12 -5.57
C VAL A 115 9.06 -11.16 -5.14
N SER A 116 7.88 -11.68 -4.77
CA SER A 116 6.72 -10.90 -4.38
C SER A 116 6.09 -11.46 -3.10
N PHE A 117 5.80 -10.57 -2.17
CA PHE A 117 4.97 -10.87 -1.00
C PHE A 117 3.79 -9.92 -0.97
N ARG A 118 2.59 -10.46 -0.73
CA ARG A 118 1.36 -9.68 -0.63
C ARG A 118 0.59 -10.05 0.62
N TRP A 119 0.37 -9.06 1.46
CA TRP A 119 -0.53 -9.11 2.60
C TRP A 119 -1.80 -8.35 2.25
N ARG A 120 -2.89 -9.06 2.01
CA ARG A 120 -4.20 -8.49 1.67
C ARG A 120 -5.31 -9.01 2.58
N LEU A 121 -4.98 -9.33 3.84
CA LEU A 121 -5.98 -9.65 4.85
C LEU A 121 -6.71 -8.42 5.38
N GLY A 122 -6.12 -7.23 5.20
CA GLY A 122 -6.66 -6.00 5.78
C GLY A 122 -6.51 -5.96 7.30
N THR A 123 -5.55 -6.68 7.88
CA THR A 123 -5.29 -6.76 9.32
C THR A 123 -3.87 -6.27 9.63
N CYS A 124 -3.55 -6.11 10.91
CA CYS A 124 -2.20 -6.02 11.43
C CYS A 124 -1.38 -7.21 10.92
N ILE A 125 -0.10 -6.97 10.67
CA ILE A 125 0.84 -8.01 10.29
C ILE A 125 1.36 -8.66 11.58
N PRO A 126 1.31 -10.00 11.70
CA PRO A 126 1.83 -10.67 12.88
C PRO A 126 3.32 -10.43 13.12
N ILE A 127 3.70 -10.46 14.40
CA ILE A 127 5.10 -10.47 14.81
C ILE A 127 5.78 -11.70 14.21
N GLY A 128 7.03 -11.53 13.75
CA GLY A 128 7.82 -12.56 13.11
C GLY A 128 7.70 -12.57 11.58
N VAL A 129 6.83 -11.76 10.98
CA VAL A 129 6.69 -11.67 9.51
C VAL A 129 7.56 -10.55 8.93
N LEU A 130 7.25 -9.29 9.26
CA LEU A 130 7.86 -8.08 8.69
C LEU A 130 8.48 -7.14 9.75
N ASN A 131 8.53 -7.57 11.01
CA ASN A 131 9.24 -6.84 12.05
C ASN A 131 10.76 -7.01 11.91
N GLN A 132 11.55 -6.28 12.70
CA GLN A 132 12.99 -6.44 12.75
C GLN A 132 13.36 -7.89 13.08
N GLY A 133 14.22 -8.49 12.25
CA GLY A 133 14.57 -9.92 12.36
C GLY A 133 13.45 -10.91 12.04
N GLY A 134 12.28 -10.45 11.57
CA GLY A 134 11.19 -11.26 11.06
C GLY A 134 11.57 -12.06 9.81
N TYR A 135 10.67 -12.94 9.37
CA TYR A 135 10.94 -13.90 8.31
C TYR A 135 11.35 -13.22 6.99
N LEU A 136 10.63 -12.18 6.57
CA LEU A 136 10.87 -11.52 5.28
C LEU A 136 12.22 -10.81 5.25
N SER A 137 12.51 -9.99 6.26
CA SER A 137 13.77 -9.25 6.37
C SER A 137 14.97 -10.18 6.54
N ARG A 138 14.82 -11.29 7.28
CA ARG A 138 15.89 -12.26 7.52
C ARG A 138 16.16 -13.19 6.35
N HIS A 139 15.11 -13.75 5.73
CA HIS A 139 15.22 -14.86 4.78
C HIS A 139 14.93 -14.48 3.32
N GLN A 140 14.34 -13.32 3.05
CA GLN A 140 13.89 -12.90 1.71
C GLN A 140 14.43 -11.51 1.32
N LYS A 141 15.74 -11.31 1.46
CA LYS A 141 16.43 -10.04 1.14
C LYS A 141 16.34 -9.63 -0.33
N SER A 142 16.11 -10.59 -1.22
CA SER A 142 15.95 -10.35 -2.66
C SER A 142 14.52 -9.98 -3.08
N LEU A 143 13.63 -9.69 -2.12
CA LEU A 143 12.25 -9.33 -2.39
C LEU A 143 12.18 -8.08 -3.26
N LYS A 144 11.39 -8.14 -4.34
CA LYS A 144 11.26 -7.03 -5.32
C LYS A 144 9.92 -6.33 -5.23
N ARG A 145 8.89 -7.00 -4.72
CA ARG A 145 7.53 -6.48 -4.67
C ARG A 145 6.92 -6.75 -3.32
N LEU A 146 6.41 -5.70 -2.71
CA LEU A 146 5.70 -5.77 -1.44
C LEU A 146 4.37 -5.03 -1.57
N SER A 147 3.28 -5.70 -1.23
CA SER A 147 1.92 -5.12 -1.22
C SER A 147 1.29 -5.40 0.13
N LEU A 148 0.95 -4.34 0.86
CA LEU A 148 0.41 -4.40 2.21
C LEU A 148 -0.96 -3.72 2.23
N VAL A 149 -1.98 -4.42 2.70
CA VAL A 149 -3.27 -3.86 3.09
C VAL A 149 -3.44 -4.15 4.57
N THR A 150 -3.22 -3.13 5.40
CA THR A 150 -3.24 -3.23 6.87
C THR A 150 -4.46 -2.53 7.45
N ASP A 151 -4.81 -2.88 8.69
CA ASP A 151 -5.85 -2.20 9.45
C ASP A 151 -5.27 -1.03 10.23
N GLY A 152 -5.11 0.13 9.60
CA GLY A 152 -4.60 1.33 10.29
C GLY A 152 -5.49 1.80 11.45
N THR A 153 -6.77 1.40 11.47
CA THR A 153 -7.70 1.77 12.56
C THR A 153 -7.52 0.92 13.81
N CYS A 154 -6.74 -0.16 13.74
CA CYS A 154 -6.56 -1.05 14.88
C CYS A 154 -5.81 -0.32 16.00
N PRO A 155 -6.34 -0.28 17.23
CA PRO A 155 -5.67 0.38 18.35
C PRO A 155 -4.41 -0.38 18.80
N GLN A 156 -4.28 -1.64 18.39
CA GLN A 156 -3.14 -2.53 18.68
C GLN A 156 -2.16 -2.60 17.50
N THR A 157 -2.16 -1.61 16.61
CA THR A 157 -1.15 -1.47 15.55
C THR A 157 0.18 -1.06 16.19
N SER A 158 0.76 -1.94 16.99
CA SER A 158 2.15 -1.82 17.42
C SER A 158 3.06 -1.98 16.22
N ASN A 159 4.15 -1.20 16.18
CA ASN A 159 5.11 -1.04 15.09
C ASN A 159 5.85 -2.33 14.66
N HIS A 160 5.12 -3.37 14.23
CA HIS A 160 5.68 -4.67 13.81
C HIS A 160 6.13 -4.67 12.34
N LEU A 161 6.44 -3.49 11.82
CA LEU A 161 6.81 -3.25 10.42
C LEU A 161 8.22 -2.64 10.32
N ASP A 162 8.96 -2.60 11.42
CA ASP A 162 10.32 -2.06 11.50
C ASP A 162 11.32 -2.77 10.57
N GLY A 163 11.09 -4.05 10.28
CA GLY A 163 11.84 -4.83 9.28
C GLY A 163 11.62 -4.37 7.83
N LEU A 164 10.64 -3.49 7.56
CA LEU A 164 10.43 -2.88 6.24
C LEU A 164 11.68 -2.09 5.76
N SER A 165 12.38 -1.45 6.70
CA SER A 165 13.61 -0.69 6.43
C SER A 165 14.80 -1.58 6.02
N GLU A 166 14.76 -2.88 6.32
CA GLU A 166 15.83 -3.84 5.98
C GLU A 166 15.72 -4.36 4.54
N LEU A 167 14.57 -4.16 3.88
CA LEU A 167 14.34 -4.57 2.50
C LEU A 167 14.99 -3.57 1.55
N SER A 168 15.97 -4.02 0.78
CA SER A 168 16.86 -3.16 -0.03
C SER A 168 16.86 -3.46 -1.54
N CYS A 169 15.93 -4.32 -1.99
CA CYS A 169 15.81 -4.73 -3.38
C CYS A 169 14.41 -4.46 -3.97
N LEU A 170 13.58 -3.65 -3.30
CA LEU A 170 12.20 -3.39 -3.68
C LEU A 170 12.13 -2.49 -4.91
N LYS A 171 11.45 -3.00 -5.94
CA LYS A 171 11.09 -2.25 -7.15
C LYS A 171 9.67 -1.74 -7.15
N GLU A 172 8.79 -2.40 -6.40
CA GLU A 172 7.38 -2.06 -6.28
C GLU A 172 6.97 -2.12 -4.81
N LEU A 173 6.41 -1.03 -4.30
CA LEU A 173 5.87 -0.94 -2.96
C LEU A 173 4.43 -0.41 -3.02
N GLU A 174 3.50 -1.20 -2.47
CA GLU A 174 2.10 -0.81 -2.26
C GLU A 174 1.80 -0.94 -0.77
N TRP A 175 1.26 0.11 -0.16
CA TRP A 175 0.77 0.08 1.21
C TRP A 175 -0.52 0.88 1.36
N GLU A 176 -1.60 0.18 1.66
CA GLU A 176 -2.91 0.70 2.02
C GLU A 176 -3.17 0.49 3.52
N GLY A 177 -3.73 1.52 4.16
CA GLY A 177 -4.12 1.45 5.58
C GLY A 177 -3.08 2.07 6.52
N ILE A 178 -2.31 3.06 6.05
CA ILE A 178 -1.37 3.81 6.89
C ILE A 178 -2.16 4.81 7.74
N GLN A 179 -1.85 4.90 9.03
CA GLN A 179 -2.52 5.84 9.93
C GLN A 179 -1.56 6.50 10.93
N HIS A 180 -0.49 5.81 11.35
CA HIS A 180 0.35 6.27 12.45
C HIS A 180 1.65 6.96 11.97
N PRO A 181 2.13 8.02 12.65
CA PRO A 181 3.40 8.68 12.31
C PRO A 181 4.63 7.74 12.30
N ALA A 182 4.62 6.70 13.14
CA ALA A 182 5.70 5.72 13.16
C ALA A 182 5.77 4.90 11.86
N GLU A 183 4.62 4.52 11.30
CA GLU A 183 4.53 3.83 10.00
C GLU A 183 5.06 4.69 8.87
N VAL A 184 4.73 5.98 8.90
CA VAL A 184 5.22 7.00 7.96
C VAL A 184 6.76 7.07 7.98
N HIS A 185 7.36 7.07 9.16
CA HIS A 185 8.82 7.06 9.31
C HIS A 185 9.45 5.76 8.77
N LEU A 186 8.81 4.61 8.98
CA LEU A 186 9.29 3.34 8.43
C LEU A 186 9.19 3.30 6.90
N LEU A 187 8.09 3.81 6.35
CA LEU A 187 7.89 3.94 4.91
C LEU A 187 8.97 4.85 4.28
N GLN A 188 9.30 5.97 4.93
CA GLN A 188 10.39 6.84 4.51
C GLN A 188 11.73 6.12 4.41
N GLN A 189 12.11 5.40 5.46
CA GLN A 189 13.36 4.66 5.48
C GLN A 189 13.40 3.61 4.36
N CYS A 190 12.28 2.91 4.15
CA CYS A 190 12.15 1.94 3.07
C CYS A 190 12.29 2.57 1.69
N ILE A 191 11.60 3.69 1.42
CA ILE A 191 11.70 4.39 0.13
C ILE A 191 13.13 4.87 -0.10
N ARG A 192 13.78 5.47 0.90
CA ARG A 192 15.18 5.93 0.80
C ARG A 192 16.12 4.78 0.46
N GLN A 193 15.94 3.63 1.09
CA GLN A 193 16.77 2.45 0.85
C GLN A 193 16.63 1.91 -0.58
N ASN A 194 15.47 2.11 -1.22
CA ASN A 194 15.14 1.53 -2.53
C ASN A 194 15.05 2.58 -3.67
N LEU A 195 15.29 3.86 -3.38
CA LEU A 195 14.98 4.99 -4.27
C LEU A 195 15.60 4.86 -5.67
N SER A 196 16.81 4.32 -5.75
CA SER A 196 17.58 4.16 -7.00
C SER A 196 16.99 3.14 -7.98
N HIS A 197 16.09 2.28 -7.51
CA HIS A 197 15.51 1.18 -8.31
C HIS A 197 14.00 0.99 -8.12
N LEU A 198 13.36 1.82 -7.29
CA LEU A 198 11.92 1.84 -7.07
C LEU A 198 11.22 2.40 -8.32
N THR A 199 10.42 1.55 -8.96
CA THR A 199 9.71 1.85 -10.22
C THR A 199 8.22 2.12 -10.02
N CYS A 200 7.64 1.58 -8.96
CA CYS A 200 6.22 1.74 -8.62
C CYS A 200 6.06 1.99 -7.12
N LEU A 201 5.33 3.05 -6.79
CA LEU A 201 4.97 3.39 -5.42
C LEU A 201 3.47 3.67 -5.32
N SER A 202 2.80 2.98 -4.42
CA SER A 202 1.37 3.12 -4.15
C SER A 202 1.14 3.27 -2.66
N ILE A 203 0.62 4.42 -2.24
CA ILE A 203 0.45 4.77 -0.83
C ILE A 203 -0.99 5.21 -0.61
N SER A 204 -1.66 4.61 0.38
CA SER A 204 -3.02 5.00 0.78
C SER A 204 -3.16 5.08 2.29
N PHE A 205 -3.61 6.24 2.76
CA PHE A 205 -3.89 6.48 4.18
C PHE A 205 -5.33 6.12 4.55
N VAL A 206 -5.54 5.87 5.84
CA VAL A 206 -6.88 5.83 6.42
C VAL A 206 -7.38 7.28 6.58
N PRO A 207 -8.60 7.61 6.11
CA PRO A 207 -9.16 8.94 6.29
C PRO A 207 -9.35 9.22 7.79
N SER A 208 -8.49 10.06 8.36
CA SER A 208 -8.57 10.48 9.77
C SER A 208 -8.06 11.92 9.90
N SER A 209 -8.59 12.65 10.89
CA SER A 209 -8.24 14.06 11.15
C SER A 209 -6.75 14.30 11.41
N ASN A 210 -6.00 13.26 11.80
CA ASN A 210 -4.60 13.34 12.20
C ASN A 210 -3.61 13.12 11.03
N ALA A 211 -4.08 12.74 9.84
CA ALA A 211 -3.23 12.49 8.67
C ALA A 211 -2.68 13.77 8.00
N ARG A 212 -3.12 14.96 8.45
CA ARG A 212 -2.95 16.24 7.74
C ARG A 212 -1.50 16.75 7.61
N ASN A 213 -0.53 16.18 8.34
CA ASN A 213 0.84 16.72 8.37
C ASN A 213 1.94 15.73 7.94
N LEU A 214 1.62 14.50 7.53
CA LEU A 214 2.63 13.41 7.54
C LEU A 214 3.21 13.02 6.16
N CYS A 215 2.70 13.57 5.06
CA CYS A 215 2.88 12.86 3.79
C CYS A 215 4.06 13.29 2.90
N TRP A 216 4.55 14.52 2.95
CA TRP A 216 5.66 14.93 2.08
C TRP A 216 7.07 14.67 2.62
N ASP A 217 7.20 14.30 3.89
CA ASP A 217 8.43 13.71 4.42
C ASP A 217 8.70 12.32 3.78
N ILE A 218 7.64 11.63 3.31
CA ILE A 218 7.67 10.28 2.72
C ILE A 218 8.46 10.20 1.43
N LEU A 219 8.28 11.20 0.58
CA LEU A 219 8.93 11.27 -0.73
C LEU A 219 10.26 12.05 -0.67
N GLY A 220 10.66 12.53 0.52
CA GLY A 220 11.97 13.12 0.77
C GLY A 220 12.15 14.58 0.32
N LEU A 221 11.06 15.34 0.14
CA LEU A 221 11.11 16.70 -0.44
C LEU A 221 11.24 17.85 0.57
N GLN A 222 11.26 17.56 1.88
CA GLN A 222 11.64 18.51 2.93
C GLN A 222 12.80 17.98 3.79
N TRP A 223 13.87 17.51 3.17
CA TRP A 223 15.06 17.14 3.95
C TRP A 223 15.89 18.40 4.29
N PRO A 224 16.02 18.79 5.57
CA PRO A 224 16.91 19.88 5.95
C PRO A 224 18.35 19.36 5.99
N SER A 225 18.92 19.01 4.84
CA SER A 225 20.38 19.01 4.63
C SER A 225 20.77 18.61 3.19
N PRO A 226 21.46 19.49 2.45
CA PRO A 226 22.17 19.13 1.22
C PRO A 226 23.42 18.24 1.45
N SER A 227 23.82 17.95 2.68
CA SER A 227 25.16 17.38 2.97
C SER A 227 25.27 15.85 2.91
N LEU A 228 24.19 15.11 2.73
CA LEU A 228 24.22 13.65 2.57
C LEU A 228 23.96 13.19 1.13
N TRP A 229 23.64 14.11 0.23
CA TRP A 229 23.66 13.84 -1.20
C TRP A 229 25.11 13.97 -1.66
N GLY A 230 25.85 12.86 -1.57
CA GLY A 230 27.07 12.72 -2.35
C GLY A 230 26.72 12.85 -3.83
N GLU A 231 26.82 14.07 -4.35
CA GLU A 231 27.00 14.51 -5.76
C GLU A 231 26.26 13.78 -6.90
N THR A 232 25.26 12.96 -6.64
CA THR A 232 24.52 12.24 -7.67
C THR A 232 23.03 12.41 -7.45
N LYS A 233 22.47 13.44 -8.08
CA LYS A 233 21.04 13.51 -8.45
C LYS A 233 20.73 12.32 -9.34
N THR A 234 20.63 11.13 -8.76
CA THR A 234 20.18 9.94 -9.48
C THR A 234 18.67 10.11 -9.64
N LEU A 235 18.26 10.49 -10.85
CA LEU A 235 16.86 10.57 -11.26
C LEU A 235 16.19 9.25 -10.85
N SER A 236 15.14 9.34 -10.03
CA SER A 236 14.41 8.16 -9.61
C SER A 236 13.83 7.47 -10.85
N PRO A 237 13.96 6.13 -10.98
CA PRO A 237 13.32 5.39 -12.07
C PRO A 237 11.81 5.21 -11.86
N LEU A 238 11.23 5.97 -10.92
CA LEU A 238 9.82 5.93 -10.60
C LEU A 238 8.99 6.25 -11.84
N SER A 239 8.21 5.27 -12.26
CA SER A 239 7.36 5.35 -13.45
C SER A 239 5.88 5.37 -13.10
N THR A 240 5.52 4.85 -11.92
CA THR A 240 4.15 4.73 -11.43
C THR A 240 4.07 5.28 -10.02
N LEU A 241 3.21 6.27 -9.82
CA LEU A 241 2.89 6.85 -8.52
C LEU A 241 1.39 6.83 -8.31
N LEU A 242 0.94 6.17 -7.24
CA LEU A 242 -0.44 6.19 -6.76
C LEU A 242 -0.45 6.75 -5.34
N LEU A 243 -1.19 7.84 -5.15
CA LEU A 243 -1.40 8.46 -3.85
C LEU A 243 -2.90 8.52 -3.59
N SER A 244 -3.30 8.10 -2.39
CA SER A 244 -4.69 8.07 -1.96
C SER A 244 -4.82 8.60 -0.54
N LYS A 245 -5.67 9.62 -0.34
CA LYS A 245 -5.91 10.26 0.96
C LYS A 245 -4.64 10.84 1.59
N VAL A 246 -3.74 11.26 0.73
CA VAL A 246 -2.42 11.82 1.04
C VAL A 246 -2.52 13.34 0.98
N THR A 247 -2.18 14.05 2.06
CA THR A 247 -2.11 15.52 2.02
C THR A 247 -0.91 15.96 1.19
N LEU A 248 -1.17 16.71 0.11
CA LEU A 248 -0.16 17.19 -0.82
C LEU A 248 0.36 18.59 -0.41
N LEU A 249 1.56 18.94 -0.84
CA LEU A 249 2.16 20.25 -0.63
C LEU A 249 1.44 21.27 -1.51
N SER A 250 1.12 22.41 -0.91
CA SER A 250 0.54 23.56 -1.61
C SER A 250 1.57 24.29 -2.49
N ASN A 251 2.85 24.20 -2.16
CA ASN A 251 3.95 24.85 -2.89
C ASN A 251 5.06 23.83 -3.23
N LEU A 252 5.34 23.65 -4.52
CA LEU A 252 6.46 22.84 -5.02
C LEU A 252 7.66 23.73 -5.38
N SER A 253 8.87 23.33 -4.99
CA SER A 253 10.08 23.91 -5.60
C SER A 253 10.38 23.22 -6.95
N PRO A 254 11.12 23.87 -7.86
CA PRO A 254 11.54 23.23 -9.13
C PRO A 254 12.41 21.98 -8.94
N SER A 255 13.10 21.85 -7.79
CA SER A 255 13.88 20.66 -7.43
C SER A 255 13.01 19.48 -7.03
N ASP A 256 11.87 19.75 -6.39
CA ASP A 256 10.90 18.77 -5.90
C ASP A 256 10.17 18.07 -7.04
N SER A 257 10.09 18.74 -8.17
CA SER A 257 9.31 18.32 -9.30
C SER A 257 10.02 17.28 -10.19
N LEU A 258 11.32 17.05 -9.96
CA LEU A 258 12.12 16.03 -10.67
C LEU A 258 11.64 14.60 -10.45
N ILE A 259 10.96 14.30 -9.33
CA ILE A 259 10.36 12.97 -9.10
C ILE A 259 9.24 12.66 -10.11
N PHE A 260 8.65 13.68 -10.72
CA PHE A 260 7.55 13.54 -11.68
C PHE A 260 8.03 13.40 -13.14
N GLU A 261 9.31 13.65 -13.42
CA GLU A 261 9.86 13.69 -14.78
C GLU A 261 9.72 12.34 -15.52
N ASN A 262 10.02 11.24 -14.83
CA ASN A 262 9.97 9.88 -15.41
C ASN A 262 8.59 9.20 -15.27
N LEU A 263 7.61 9.88 -14.66
CA LEU A 263 6.31 9.27 -14.42
C LEU A 263 5.54 9.06 -15.73
N ARG A 264 5.07 7.82 -15.88
CA ARG A 264 4.15 7.39 -16.94
C ARG A 264 2.74 7.20 -16.42
N VAL A 265 2.59 6.91 -15.14
CA VAL A 265 1.32 6.69 -14.47
C VAL A 265 1.27 7.54 -13.20
N LEU A 266 0.30 8.44 -13.13
CA LEU A 266 0.00 9.21 -11.93
C LEU A 266 -1.46 9.00 -11.57
N LYS A 267 -1.71 8.58 -10.32
CA LYS A 267 -3.04 8.35 -9.79
C LYS A 267 -3.17 9.09 -8.47
N LEU A 268 -4.12 10.02 -8.41
CA LEU A 268 -4.41 10.81 -7.21
C LEU A 268 -5.87 10.55 -6.82
N ARG A 269 -6.09 10.14 -5.56
CA ARG A 269 -7.43 9.82 -5.06
C ARG A 269 -7.70 10.49 -3.73
N ASP A 270 -8.66 11.40 -3.70
CA ASP A 270 -9.12 12.08 -2.49
C ASP A 270 -7.96 12.69 -1.68
N CYS A 271 -6.96 13.24 -2.39
CA CYS A 271 -5.78 13.84 -1.79
C CYS A 271 -6.04 15.32 -1.49
N PRO A 272 -5.92 15.78 -0.24
CA PRO A 272 -5.99 17.21 0.06
C PRO A 272 -4.92 18.00 -0.69
N ASN A 273 -5.24 19.22 -1.13
CA ASN A 273 -4.39 20.09 -1.97
C ASN A 273 -4.04 19.52 -3.36
N GLN A 274 -4.79 18.54 -3.86
CA GLN A 274 -4.55 17.93 -5.17
C GLN A 274 -4.61 18.95 -6.32
N LEU A 275 -5.58 19.86 -6.31
CA LEU A 275 -5.72 20.86 -7.37
C LEU A 275 -4.54 21.85 -7.37
N GLN A 276 -4.05 22.24 -6.19
CA GLN A 276 -2.87 23.10 -6.05
C GLN A 276 -1.60 22.43 -6.58
N LEU A 277 -1.38 21.14 -6.27
CA LEU A 277 -0.26 20.38 -6.81
C LEU A 277 -0.29 20.33 -8.33
N LEU A 278 -1.45 20.00 -8.91
CA LEU A 278 -1.60 19.88 -10.36
C LEU A 278 -1.42 21.23 -11.07
N GLY A 279 -1.91 22.31 -10.46
CA GLY A 279 -1.62 23.66 -10.92
C GLY A 279 -0.12 23.92 -10.95
N ASN A 280 0.58 23.72 -9.82
CA ASN A 280 2.03 23.92 -9.74
C ASN A 280 2.81 23.11 -10.79
N LEU A 281 2.42 21.84 -11.01
CA LEU A 281 3.05 21.00 -12.03
C LEU A 281 2.85 21.55 -13.45
N SER A 282 1.69 22.12 -13.75
CA SER A 282 1.41 22.82 -15.02
C SER A 282 2.34 24.04 -15.18
N TRP A 283 2.48 24.85 -14.14
CA TRP A 283 3.34 26.04 -14.15
C TRP A 283 4.83 25.72 -14.29
N CYS A 284 5.29 24.60 -13.74
CA CYS A 284 6.70 24.21 -13.81
C CYS A 284 7.17 23.79 -15.23
N GLN A 285 6.26 23.64 -16.21
CA GLN A 285 6.58 23.24 -17.60
C GLN A 285 7.49 22.01 -17.72
N ILE A 286 7.39 21.07 -16.78
CA ILE A 286 8.21 19.84 -16.81
C ILE A 286 7.69 18.99 -17.95
N PRO A 287 8.55 18.44 -18.83
CA PRO A 287 8.14 17.56 -19.93
C PRO A 287 7.76 16.18 -19.38
N MET A 288 6.64 16.12 -18.65
CA MET A 288 6.09 14.90 -18.09
C MET A 288 5.59 13.99 -19.22
N ARG A 289 6.00 12.71 -19.18
CA ARG A 289 5.64 11.71 -20.20
C ARG A 289 4.48 10.82 -19.73
N LEU A 290 3.47 11.45 -19.13
CA LEU A 290 2.31 10.73 -18.61
C LEU A 290 1.53 10.06 -19.74
N ALA A 291 1.34 8.74 -19.59
CA ALA A 291 0.50 7.93 -20.46
C ALA A 291 -0.83 7.54 -19.78
N HIS A 292 -0.88 7.56 -18.44
CA HIS A 292 -2.09 7.29 -17.67
C HIS A 292 -2.22 8.32 -16.54
N PHE A 293 -3.36 8.99 -16.50
CA PHE A 293 -3.74 9.86 -15.40
C PHE A 293 -5.08 9.42 -14.80
N GLU A 294 -5.12 9.29 -13.48
CA GLU A 294 -6.34 9.04 -12.72
C GLU A 294 -6.48 10.11 -11.64
N SER A 295 -7.65 10.73 -11.59
CA SER A 295 -8.00 11.73 -10.58
C SER A 295 -9.38 11.41 -10.00
N CYS A 296 -9.41 11.07 -8.71
CA CYS A 296 -10.62 11.02 -7.91
C CYS A 296 -10.62 12.20 -6.95
N PHE A 297 -11.67 13.02 -6.98
CA PHE A 297 -11.75 14.22 -6.16
C PHE A 297 -13.20 14.55 -5.81
N ASP A 298 -13.41 14.91 -4.54
CA ASP A 298 -14.69 15.41 -4.02
C ASP A 298 -14.50 16.84 -3.52
N PHE A 299 -15.14 17.80 -4.20
CA PHE A 299 -15.02 19.23 -3.93
C PHE A 299 -15.61 19.67 -2.58
N GLN A 300 -16.44 18.84 -1.93
CA GLN A 300 -16.99 19.15 -0.60
C GLN A 300 -16.10 18.67 0.55
N LEU A 301 -15.22 17.70 0.30
CA LEU A 301 -14.38 17.08 1.33
C LEU A 301 -12.99 17.71 1.44
N ASP A 302 -12.63 18.60 0.51
CA ASP A 302 -11.38 19.34 0.60
C ASP A 302 -11.58 20.56 1.53
N ASP A 303 -10.89 20.54 2.67
CA ASP A 303 -10.91 21.62 3.68
C ASP A 303 -10.09 22.85 3.22
N SER A 304 -9.63 22.88 1.96
CA SER A 304 -8.79 23.96 1.46
C SER A 304 -9.61 25.27 1.43
N VAL A 305 -9.24 26.19 2.31
CA VAL A 305 -9.88 27.50 2.48
C VAL A 305 -9.46 28.38 1.29
N GLY A 306 -10.12 28.24 0.14
CA GLY A 306 -9.80 29.03 -1.04
C GLY A 306 -10.71 28.76 -2.23
N ASP A 307 -10.84 29.78 -3.08
CA ASP A 307 -11.48 29.69 -4.40
C ASP A 307 -10.71 28.64 -5.22
N TYR A 308 -11.34 27.51 -5.51
CA TYR A 308 -10.72 26.41 -6.23
C TYR A 308 -10.42 26.86 -7.65
N ASP A 309 -9.14 27.05 -8.00
CA ASP A 309 -8.79 27.32 -9.39
C ASP A 309 -8.78 26.03 -10.21
N PHE A 310 -9.96 25.55 -10.57
CA PHE A 310 -10.12 24.42 -11.47
C PHE A 310 -9.56 24.69 -12.87
N SER A 311 -9.33 25.96 -13.24
CA SER A 311 -8.68 26.26 -14.50
C SER A 311 -7.26 25.70 -14.56
N ALA A 312 -6.54 25.69 -13.43
CA ALA A 312 -5.22 25.09 -13.34
C ALA A 312 -5.24 23.56 -13.55
N PHE A 313 -6.31 22.89 -13.12
CA PHE A 313 -6.52 21.46 -13.38
C PHE A 313 -6.78 21.18 -14.86
N VAL A 314 -7.62 22.01 -15.50
CA VAL A 314 -7.88 21.94 -16.93
C VAL A 314 -6.61 22.19 -17.74
N ASP A 315 -5.86 23.22 -17.41
CA ASP A 315 -4.63 23.58 -18.12
C ASP A 315 -3.55 22.51 -17.95
N PHE A 316 -3.44 21.90 -16.75
CA PHE A 316 -2.60 20.71 -16.54
C PHE A 316 -2.99 19.59 -17.51
N LEU A 317 -4.27 19.24 -17.62
CA LEU A 317 -4.70 18.15 -18.51
C LEU A 317 -4.46 18.49 -19.98
N LEU A 318 -4.67 19.72 -20.40
CA LEU A 318 -4.43 20.18 -21.77
C LEU A 318 -2.93 20.22 -22.13
N SER A 319 -2.03 20.28 -21.15
CA SER A 319 -0.58 20.27 -21.37
C SER A 319 -0.04 18.96 -21.96
N PHE A 320 -0.82 17.87 -21.89
CA PHE A 320 -0.43 16.57 -22.40
C PHE A 320 -0.97 16.33 -23.82
N HIS A 321 -0.11 15.82 -24.71
CA HIS A 321 -0.50 15.37 -26.05
C HIS A 321 -0.36 13.85 -26.25
N GLY A 322 0.16 13.13 -25.26
CA GLY A 322 0.45 11.68 -25.33
C GLY A 322 -0.31 10.83 -24.31
N LEU A 323 -1.32 11.40 -23.66
CA LEU A 323 -2.09 10.71 -22.63
C LEU A 323 -2.96 9.63 -23.28
N GLN A 324 -2.79 8.37 -22.88
CA GLN A 324 -3.51 7.22 -23.45
C GLN A 324 -4.73 6.83 -22.63
N ARG A 325 -4.71 7.11 -21.32
CA ARG A 325 -5.76 6.74 -20.38
C ARG A 325 -6.01 7.89 -19.43
N LEU A 326 -7.24 8.39 -19.44
CA LEU A 326 -7.74 9.42 -18.54
C LEU A 326 -8.93 8.85 -17.76
N HIS A 327 -8.80 8.80 -16.44
CA HIS A 327 -9.87 8.35 -15.55
C HIS A 327 -10.20 9.47 -14.56
N LEU A 328 -11.42 10.00 -14.66
CA LEU A 328 -11.88 11.10 -13.82
C LEU A 328 -13.11 10.66 -13.04
N MET A 329 -13.04 10.80 -11.71
CA MET A 329 -14.17 10.64 -10.81
C MET A 329 -14.30 11.92 -10.00
N LEU A 330 -15.18 12.80 -10.45
CA LEU A 330 -15.36 14.14 -9.90
C LEU A 330 -16.76 14.22 -9.28
N SER A 331 -16.82 14.49 -7.99
CA SER A 331 -18.07 14.60 -7.23
C SER A 331 -18.26 16.01 -6.70
N ASN A 332 -19.51 16.49 -6.66
CA ASN A 332 -19.86 17.82 -6.13
C ASN A 332 -19.21 19.01 -6.86
N LEU A 333 -18.98 18.87 -8.17
CA LEU A 333 -18.40 19.91 -9.02
C LEU A 333 -19.23 21.23 -8.94
N PRO A 334 -18.60 22.40 -8.76
CA PRO A 334 -19.29 23.68 -8.81
C PRO A 334 -19.93 23.90 -10.20
N SER A 335 -21.15 24.46 -10.22
CA SER A 335 -21.92 24.68 -11.45
C SER A 335 -21.26 25.61 -12.49
N THR A 336 -20.20 26.32 -12.10
CA THR A 336 -19.45 27.27 -12.92
C THR A 336 -18.34 26.63 -13.77
N GLU A 337 -18.02 25.36 -13.59
CA GLU A 337 -16.85 24.70 -14.20
C GLU A 337 -17.19 23.89 -15.46
N SER A 338 -17.66 24.58 -16.49
CA SER A 338 -18.05 23.97 -17.79
C SER A 338 -16.88 23.51 -18.67
N ARG A 339 -15.63 23.89 -18.35
CA ARG A 339 -14.43 23.65 -19.18
C ARG A 339 -13.93 22.20 -19.18
N ILE A 340 -14.45 21.33 -18.33
CA ILE A 340 -14.06 19.90 -18.35
C ILE A 340 -14.39 19.24 -19.71
N GLN A 341 -15.42 19.72 -20.41
CA GLN A 341 -15.78 19.21 -21.73
C GLN A 341 -14.68 19.45 -22.77
N ASP A 342 -13.95 20.57 -22.66
CA ASP A 342 -12.85 20.90 -23.56
C ASP A 342 -11.68 19.93 -23.37
N VAL A 343 -11.42 19.52 -22.12
CA VAL A 343 -10.42 18.49 -21.80
C VAL A 343 -10.80 17.15 -22.40
N ILE A 344 -12.06 16.72 -22.26
CA ILE A 344 -12.54 15.45 -22.81
C ILE A 344 -12.46 15.43 -24.34
N ARG A 345 -12.58 16.58 -25.01
CA ARG A 345 -12.45 16.68 -26.48
C ARG A 345 -11.00 16.69 -26.95
N HIS A 346 -10.07 17.13 -26.11
CA HIS A 346 -8.65 17.24 -26.46
C HIS A 346 -7.93 15.89 -26.46
N HIS A 347 -8.32 14.96 -25.59
CA HIS A 347 -7.76 13.60 -25.46
C HIS A 347 -8.68 12.55 -26.09
#